data_AF-A0A6P0Z750-F1
#
_entry.id   AF-A0A6P0Z750-F1
#
_cell.length_a   1.000
_cell.length_b   1.000
_cell.length_c   1.000
_cell.angle_alpha   90.00
_cell.angle_beta   90.00
_cell.angle_gamma   90.00
#
_symmetry.space_group_name_H-M   'P 1'
#
loop_
_entity.id
_entity.type
_entity.pdbx_description
1 polymer ?
#
loop_
_entity_poly.entity_id
_entity_poly.type
_entity_poly.pdbx_seq_one_letter_code
_entity_poly.pdbx_strand_id
1 'polypeptide(L)' 'MDKIKLATVWLCGCSGCHMSFLDLDEWLFDLAAQVEVVYS' A
#
# COMPACT_ATOMS: atom_id res chain seq x y z
N MET A 1 15.50 -13.25 -2.90
CA MET A 1 15.60 -11.86 -2.40
C MET A 1 14.32 -11.61 -1.63
N ASP A 2 14.42 -11.16 -0.38
CA ASP A 2 13.22 -10.90 0.43
C ASP A 2 12.46 -9.70 -0.15
N LYS A 3 11.12 -9.73 -0.06
CA LYS A 3 10.26 -8.64 -0.53
C LYS A 3 10.54 -7.35 0.25
N ILE A 4 10.27 -6.21 -0.37
CA ILE A 4 10.41 -4.91 0.30
C ILE A 4 9.29 -4.79 1.33
N LYS A 5 9.64 -4.50 2.59
CA LYS A 5 8.63 -4.27 3.64
C LYS A 5 8.01 -2.88 3.49
N LEU A 6 6.70 -2.81 3.35
CA LEU A 6 5.93 -1.59 3.16
C LEU A 6 4.92 -1.43 4.30
N ALA A 7 4.84 -0.23 4.88
CA ALA A 7 3.81 0.15 5.84
C ALA A 7 3.19 1.48 5.43
N THR A 8 1.86 1.58 5.52
CA THR A 8 1.15 2.86 5.48
C THR A 8 0.59 3.15 6.86
N VAL A 9 0.33 4.43 7.17
CA VAL A 9 -0.24 4.81 8.46
C VAL A 9 -1.26 5.91 8.24
N TRP A 10 -2.36 5.82 8.97
CA TRP A 10 -3.31 6.91 9.08
C TRP A 10 -3.12 7.62 10.42
N LEU A 11 -2.66 8.87 10.35
CA LEU A 11 -2.58 9.78 11.49
C LEU A 11 -3.92 10.54 11.65
N CYS A 12 -3.94 11.87 11.45
CA CYS A 12 -5.17 12.68 11.50
C CYS A 12 -5.66 13.12 10.10
N GLY A 13 -5.74 12.18 9.15
CA GLY A 13 -6.24 12.44 7.78
C GLY A 13 -7.73 12.09 7.57
N CYS A 14 -8.23 12.23 6.35
CA CYS A 14 -9.58 11.80 5.94
C CYS A 14 -9.62 10.41 5.25
N SER A 15 -8.53 9.64 5.31
CA SER A 15 -8.29 8.43 4.50
C SER A 15 -8.14 8.64 2.99
N GLY A 16 -8.31 9.85 2.46
CA GLY A 16 -8.26 10.10 1.02
C GLY A 16 -6.96 9.62 0.35
N CYS A 17 -5.82 9.72 1.03
CA CYS A 17 -4.54 9.21 0.53
C CYS A 17 -4.47 7.68 0.47
N HIS A 18 -5.15 6.98 1.38
CA HIS A 18 -5.23 5.51 1.36
C HIS A 18 -6.19 5.04 0.27
N MET A 19 -7.33 5.74 0.10
CA MET A 19 -8.27 5.42 -0.97
C MET A 19 -7.65 5.69 -2.35
N SER A 20 -6.97 6.84 -2.53
CA SER A 20 -6.22 7.13 -3.76
C SER A 20 -5.09 6.14 -4.04
N PHE A 21 -4.53 5.49 -3.02
CA PHE A 21 -3.57 4.39 -3.21
C PHE A 21 -4.27 3.11 -3.68
N LEU A 22 -5.49 2.83 -3.22
CA LEU A 22 -6.29 1.69 -3.68
C LEU A 22 -6.85 1.88 -5.09
N ASP A 23 -7.01 3.13 -5.54
CA ASP A 23 -7.40 3.49 -6.91
C ASP A 23 -6.29 3.21 -7.96
N LEU A 24 -5.23 2.48 -7.58
CA LEU A 24 -4.24 1.93 -8.51
C LEU A 24 -4.72 0.63 -9.18
N ASP A 25 -5.87 0.11 -8.75
CA ASP A 25 -6.59 -1.01 -9.37
C ASP A 25 -5.69 -2.23 -9.62
N GLU A 26 -5.58 -2.71 -10.87
CA GLU A 26 -4.82 -3.90 -11.22
C GLU A 26 -3.32 -3.76 -10.94
N TRP A 27 -2.79 -2.54 -10.88
CA TRP A 27 -1.37 -2.32 -10.57
C TRP A 27 -1.01 -2.74 -9.15
N LEU A 28 -1.99 -2.84 -8.24
CA LEU A 28 -1.78 -3.37 -6.90
C LEU A 28 -1.28 -4.82 -6.91
N PHE A 29 -1.63 -5.62 -7.94
CA PHE A 29 -1.12 -6.98 -8.08
C PHE A 29 0.39 -6.98 -8.37
N ASP A 30 0.86 -6.09 -9.24
CA ASP A 30 2.28 -5.92 -9.55
C ASP A 30 3.05 -5.41 -8.34
N LEU A 31 2.45 -4.51 -7.56
CA LEU A 31 3.01 -4.02 -6.31
C LEU A 31 3.12 -5.15 -5.27
N ALA A 32 2.06 -5.95 -5.09
CA ALA A 32 2.01 -7.07 -4.15
C ALA A 32 3.02 -8.19 -4.48
N ALA A 33 3.44 -8.30 -5.75
CA ALA A 33 4.53 -9.18 -6.14
C ALA A 33 5.89 -8.73 -5.57
N GLN A 34 6.09 -7.41 -5.40
CA GLN A 34 7.35 -6.80 -5.00
C GLN A 34 7.46 -6.50 -3.50
N VAL A 35 6.32 -6.26 -2.83
CA VAL A 35 6.30 -5.80 -1.44
C VAL A 35 5.59 -6.75 -0.48
N GLU A 36 5.98 -6.72 0.79
CA GLU A 36 5.29 -7.30 1.93
C GLU A 36 4.66 -6.15 2.72
N VAL A 37 3.33 -6.06 2.74
CA VAL A 37 2.63 -5.05 3.54
C VAL A 37 2.61 -5.52 4.99
N VAL A 38 3.32 -4.80 5.86
CA VAL A 38 3.48 -5.17 7.27
C VAL A 38 2.51 -4.44 8.21
N TYR A 39 1.93 -3.33 7.74
CA TYR A 39 0.95 -2.51 8.47
C TYR A 39 0.25 -1.54 7.50
N SER A 40 -1.01 -1.16 7.76
CA SER A 40 -1.75 -0.16 6.97
C SER A 40 -2.65 0.71 7.85
#